data_AF-A0A542KLG5-F1
#
_entry.id   AF-A0A542KLG5-F1
#
_cell.length_a   1.000
_cell.length_b   1.000
_cell.length_c   1.000
_cell.angle_alpha   90.00
_cell.angle_beta   90.00
_cell.angle_gamma   90.00
#
_symmetry.space_group_name_H-M   'P 1'
#
loop_
_entity.id
_entity.type
_entity.pdbx_description
1 polymer ?
#
loop_
_entity_poly.entity_id
_entity_poly.type
_entity_poly.pdbx_seq_one_letter_code
_entity_poly.pdbx_strand_id
1 'polypeptide(L)'
;MSRHKSSPSPTVQRALVALATAGVALGAGAATASAADTEPLVDVLHTRPTSLGKIDPQSGVQVLTGSVGYVTGPVAGLKPNPLAGTGADPLDNGVGTQLADFKPLDSRTLTGPVAQAPSIGSIPLLGQAAGLTSH
;
A
#
# COMPACT_ATOMS: atom_id res chain seq x y z
N MET A 1 -21.54 -39.19 7.98
CA MET A 1 -20.90 -37.87 7.97
C MET A 1 -21.83 -36.86 7.31
N SER A 2 -22.63 -36.18 8.13
CA SER A 2 -23.57 -35.12 7.72
C SER A 2 -22.80 -33.85 7.38
N ARG A 3 -22.97 -33.32 6.17
CA ARG A 3 -22.39 -32.04 5.76
C ARG A 3 -23.28 -30.92 6.30
N HIS A 4 -22.84 -30.22 7.34
CA HIS A 4 -23.46 -28.98 7.77
C HIS A 4 -23.15 -27.90 6.72
N LYS A 5 -24.08 -27.67 5.79
CA LYS A 5 -24.07 -26.44 4.99
C LYS A 5 -24.52 -25.31 5.91
N SER A 6 -23.56 -24.56 6.41
CA SER A 6 -23.81 -23.26 7.01
C SER A 6 -24.50 -22.38 5.95
N SER A 7 -25.76 -22.04 6.17
CA SER A 7 -26.42 -21.02 5.36
C SER A 7 -25.87 -19.67 5.83
N PRO A 8 -25.20 -18.89 4.97
CA PRO A 8 -24.73 -17.58 5.37
C PRO A 8 -25.92 -16.75 5.85
N SER A 9 -25.76 -16.08 6.99
CA SER A 9 -26.84 -15.25 7.52
C SER A 9 -27.07 -14.06 6.57
N PRO A 10 -28.33 -13.66 6.36
CA PRO A 10 -28.66 -12.58 5.43
C PRO A 10 -27.99 -11.25 5.83
N THR A 11 -27.67 -11.08 7.11
CA THR A 11 -26.92 -9.93 7.64
C THR A 11 -25.48 -9.91 7.18
N VAL A 12 -24.80 -11.08 7.17
CA VAL A 12 -23.41 -11.20 6.67
C VAL A 12 -23.37 -10.96 5.17
N GLN A 13 -24.33 -11.49 4.42
CA GLN A 13 -24.42 -11.26 2.97
C GLN A 13 -24.66 -9.78 2.64
N ARG A 14 -25.53 -9.09 3.39
CA ARG A 14 -25.77 -7.65 3.22
C ARG A 14 -24.56 -6.80 3.62
N ALA A 15 -23.86 -7.17 4.68
CA ALA A 15 -22.62 -6.49 5.10
C ALA A 15 -21.53 -6.63 4.03
N LEU A 16 -21.37 -7.82 3.43
CA LEU A 16 -20.41 -8.05 2.36
C LEU A 16 -20.77 -7.28 1.08
N VAL A 17 -22.06 -7.18 0.73
CA VAL A 17 -22.51 -6.37 -0.42
C VAL A 17 -22.27 -4.88 -0.17
N ALA A 18 -22.57 -4.37 1.03
CA ALA A 18 -22.32 -2.98 1.40
C ALA A 18 -20.81 -2.64 1.35
N LEU A 19 -19.96 -3.55 1.85
CA LEU A 19 -18.51 -3.40 1.81
C LEU A 19 -17.96 -3.40 0.38
N ALA A 20 -18.47 -4.28 -0.50
CA ALA A 20 -18.09 -4.33 -1.90
C ALA A 20 -18.47 -3.04 -2.65
N THR A 21 -19.65 -2.47 -2.38
CA THR A 21 -20.07 -1.20 -2.99
C THR A 21 -19.29 0.01 -2.48
N ALA A 22 -18.91 0.02 -1.20
CA ALA A 22 -18.07 1.08 -0.63
C ALA A 22 -16.64 1.04 -1.20
N GLY A 23 -16.09 -0.15 -1.45
CA GLY A 23 -14.76 -0.32 -2.05
C GLY A 23 -14.64 0.25 -3.46
N VAL A 24 -15.70 0.14 -4.28
CA VAL A 24 -15.72 0.69 -5.65
C VAL A 24 -15.79 2.22 -5.64
N ALA A 25 -16.51 2.83 -4.69
CA ALA A 25 -16.57 4.28 -4.53
C ALA A 25 -15.24 4.87 -4.02
N LEU A 26 -14.52 4.16 -3.14
CA LEU A 26 -13.20 4.58 -2.65
C LEU A 26 -12.10 4.45 -3.71
N GLY A 27 -12.21 3.47 -4.62
CA GLY A 27 -11.30 3.30 -5.76
C GLY A 27 -11.38 4.44 -6.80
N ALA A 28 -12.54 5.11 -6.91
CA ALA A 28 -12.69 6.28 -7.75
C ALA A 28 -12.15 7.58 -7.10
N GLY A 29 -12.12 7.65 -5.76
CA GLY A 29 -11.65 8.81 -5.01
C GLY A 29 -10.12 8.93 -4.85
N ALA A 30 -9.37 7.84 -5.04
CA ALA A 30 -7.91 7.90 -5.00
C ALA A 30 -7.28 8.47 -6.30
N ALA A 31 -8.04 8.56 -7.39
CA ALA A 31 -7.59 9.12 -8.66
C ALA A 31 -7.77 10.65 -8.77
N THR A 32 -8.48 11.29 -7.84
CA THR A 32 -8.80 12.73 -7.92
C THR A 32 -7.82 13.63 -7.16
N ALA A 33 -6.63 13.14 -6.83
CA ALA A 33 -5.51 14.00 -6.38
C ALA A 33 -5.02 14.97 -7.47
N SER A 34 -5.60 14.95 -8.68
CA SER A 34 -5.28 15.85 -9.76
C SER A 34 -6.52 16.22 -10.58
N ALA A 35 -7.38 17.09 -10.06
CA ALA A 35 -8.19 17.98 -10.90
C ALA A 35 -8.69 19.14 -10.05
N ALA A 36 -8.13 20.33 -10.32
CA ALA A 36 -8.68 21.59 -9.87
C ALA A 36 -10.09 21.80 -10.47
N ASP A 37 -10.93 22.46 -9.69
CA ASP A 37 -12.20 23.10 -10.07
C ASP A 37 -13.20 22.27 -10.88
N THR A 38 -14.12 21.59 -10.18
CA THR A 38 -15.50 21.46 -10.67
C THR A 38 -16.47 21.36 -9.49
N GLU A 39 -17.42 22.29 -9.50
CA GLU A 39 -18.65 22.46 -8.72
C GLU A 39 -19.20 21.22 -7.97
N PRO A 40 -19.82 21.42 -6.79
CA PRO A 40 -20.11 20.33 -5.87
C PRO A 40 -21.23 19.44 -6.41
N LEU A 41 -20.88 18.17 -6.66
CA LEU A 41 -21.77 17.02 -6.84
C LEU A 41 -22.50 16.69 -5.52
N VAL A 42 -23.17 17.67 -4.91
CA VAL A 42 -23.98 17.47 -3.69
C VAL A 42 -25.44 17.16 -4.02
N ASP A 43 -25.89 17.39 -5.26
CA ASP A 43 -27.32 17.32 -5.61
C ASP A 43 -27.81 15.89 -5.93
N VAL A 44 -26.96 14.98 -6.41
CA VAL A 44 -27.37 13.60 -6.74
C VAL A 44 -27.49 12.70 -5.49
N LEU A 45 -26.92 13.10 -4.35
CA LEU A 45 -26.98 12.37 -3.08
C LEU A 45 -28.31 12.56 -2.32
N HIS A 46 -29.22 13.42 -2.77
CA HIS A 46 -30.42 13.82 -2.02
C HIS A 46 -31.62 12.87 -2.11
N THR A 47 -31.56 11.74 -2.83
CA THR A 47 -32.76 10.87 -3.02
C THR A 47 -32.83 9.62 -2.14
N ARG A 48 -31.91 9.41 -1.20
CA ARG A 48 -32.15 8.51 -0.05
C ARG A 48 -31.52 9.04 1.24
N PRO A 49 -32.32 9.54 2.20
CA PRO A 49 -31.81 9.84 3.53
C PRO A 49 -31.64 8.52 4.29
N THR A 50 -30.50 7.86 4.11
CA THR A 50 -29.94 7.12 5.25
C THR A 50 -29.38 8.17 6.17
N SER A 51 -30.15 8.54 7.19
CA SER A 51 -29.65 9.39 8.27
C SER A 51 -28.59 8.58 9.00
N LEU A 52 -27.36 8.71 8.54
CA LEU A 52 -26.19 8.31 9.29
C LEU A 52 -26.19 9.27 10.48
N GLY A 53 -26.63 8.81 11.66
CA GLY A 53 -26.53 9.59 12.89
C GLY A 53 -25.12 10.18 13.02
N LYS A 54 -24.96 11.32 13.70
CA LYS A 54 -23.71 12.12 13.82
C LYS A 54 -22.44 11.30 13.54
N ILE A 55 -22.02 11.25 12.27
CA ILE A 55 -20.74 10.66 11.90
C ILE A 55 -19.72 11.73 12.23
N ASP A 56 -18.81 11.41 13.13
CA ASP A 56 -17.60 12.18 13.30
C ASP A 56 -16.61 11.80 12.19
N PRO A 57 -16.35 12.68 11.20
CA PRO A 57 -15.39 12.38 10.14
C PRO A 57 -13.97 12.17 10.69
N GLN A 58 -13.64 12.73 11.86
CA GLN A 58 -12.33 12.53 12.48
C GLN A 58 -12.13 11.08 12.94
N SER A 59 -13.17 10.45 13.50
CA SER A 59 -13.16 9.03 13.85
C SER A 59 -12.88 8.13 12.64
N GLY A 60 -13.43 8.44 11.47
CA GLY A 60 -13.17 7.69 10.23
C GLY A 60 -11.72 7.80 9.76
N VAL A 61 -11.13 9.01 9.83
CA VAL A 61 -9.72 9.24 9.49
C VAL A 61 -8.79 8.53 10.47
N GLN A 62 -9.09 8.56 11.77
CA GLN A 62 -8.28 7.90 12.80
C GLN A 62 -8.26 6.37 12.64
N VAL A 63 -9.40 5.76 12.29
CA VAL A 63 -9.46 4.33 11.98
C VAL A 63 -8.62 4.01 10.75
N LEU A 64 -8.70 4.84 9.70
CA LEU A 64 -7.93 4.64 8.49
C LEU A 64 -6.42 4.76 8.75
N THR A 65 -5.97 5.85 9.38
CA THR A 65 -4.54 6.04 9.69
C THR A 65 -4.02 5.00 10.68
N GLY A 66 -4.83 4.59 11.65
CA GLY A 66 -4.51 3.48 12.55
C GLY A 66 -4.36 2.14 11.82
N SER A 67 -5.13 1.90 10.76
CA SER A 67 -5.04 0.66 9.97
C SER A 67 -3.84 0.61 9.01
N VAL A 68 -3.38 1.77 8.51
CA VAL A 68 -2.23 1.85 7.59
C VAL A 68 -0.99 1.18 8.20
N GLY A 69 -0.66 1.48 9.46
CA GLY A 69 0.52 0.92 10.13
C GLY A 69 0.49 -0.61 10.27
N TYR A 70 -0.69 -1.23 10.44
CA TYR A 70 -0.80 -2.70 10.49
C TYR A 70 -0.58 -3.36 9.12
N VAL A 71 -0.93 -2.66 8.03
CA VAL A 71 -0.76 -3.16 6.67
C VAL A 71 0.65 -2.90 6.14
N THR A 72 1.22 -1.73 6.42
CA THR A 72 2.54 -1.31 5.91
C THR A 72 3.67 -1.76 6.82
N GLY A 73 3.43 -1.90 8.13
CA GLY A 73 4.44 -2.26 9.13
C GLY A 73 5.25 -3.52 8.80
N PRO A 74 4.60 -4.66 8.43
CA PRO A 74 5.34 -5.89 8.08
C PRO A 74 6.26 -5.72 6.87
N VAL A 75 5.86 -4.91 5.89
CA VAL A 75 6.62 -4.71 4.65
C VAL A 75 7.72 -3.66 4.82
N ALA A 76 7.51 -2.70 5.71
CA ALA A 76 8.43 -1.61 5.91
C ALA A 76 9.76 -2.00 6.54
N GLY A 77 9.78 -3.04 7.37
CA GLY A 77 11.02 -3.60 7.92
C GLY A 77 11.83 -4.43 6.91
N LEU A 78 11.25 -4.75 5.74
CA LEU A 78 11.94 -5.55 4.73
C LEU A 78 12.95 -4.69 3.98
N LYS A 79 14.10 -5.28 3.67
CA LYS A 79 15.00 -4.74 2.64
C LYS A 79 14.37 -4.92 1.26
N PRO A 80 14.64 -4.02 0.30
CA PRO A 80 14.29 -4.23 -1.11
C PRO A 80 14.82 -5.55 -1.66
N ASN A 81 16.01 -5.94 -1.22
CA ASN A 81 16.60 -7.26 -1.45
C ASN A 81 16.66 -8.06 -0.13
N PRO A 82 15.72 -8.98 0.11
CA PRO A 82 15.70 -9.80 1.34
C PRO A 82 16.90 -10.75 1.46
N LEU A 83 17.55 -11.07 0.33
CA LEU A 83 18.70 -11.96 0.28
C LEU A 83 20.03 -11.19 0.36
N ALA A 84 19.99 -9.87 0.59
CA ALA A 84 21.17 -9.02 0.71
C ALA A 84 22.19 -9.55 1.72
N GLY A 85 23.40 -9.82 1.25
CA GLY A 85 24.51 -10.31 2.10
C GLY A 85 24.43 -11.81 2.42
N THR A 86 23.55 -12.54 1.75
CA THR A 86 23.54 -14.02 1.78
C THR A 86 24.35 -14.57 0.62
N GLY A 87 24.83 -15.82 0.71
CA GLY A 87 25.52 -16.49 -0.40
C GLY A 87 24.61 -16.82 -1.60
N ALA A 88 23.30 -16.59 -1.49
CA ALA A 88 22.32 -16.77 -2.55
C ALA A 88 21.73 -15.43 -3.03
N ASP A 89 22.38 -14.31 -2.73
CA ASP A 89 21.96 -12.98 -3.16
C ASP A 89 21.99 -12.89 -4.70
N PRO A 90 20.84 -12.76 -5.37
CA PRO A 90 20.81 -12.71 -6.82
C PRO A 90 21.45 -11.43 -7.37
N LEU A 91 21.43 -10.33 -6.60
CA LEU A 91 21.91 -9.03 -7.05
C LEU A 91 23.43 -8.87 -6.89
N ASP A 92 24.08 -9.83 -6.22
CA ASP A 92 25.54 -9.92 -6.12
C ASP A 92 26.16 -10.86 -7.19
N ASN A 93 25.33 -11.47 -8.04
CA ASN A 93 25.77 -12.25 -9.20
C ASN A 93 26.18 -11.36 -10.38
N GLY A 94 27.16 -10.49 -10.15
CA GLY A 94 27.65 -9.57 -11.16
C GLY A 94 28.59 -10.18 -12.20
N VAL A 95 28.55 -9.60 -13.39
CA VAL A 95 29.53 -9.81 -14.46
C VAL A 95 30.44 -8.59 -14.56
N GLY A 96 31.75 -8.84 -14.59
CA GLY A 96 32.77 -7.82 -14.73
C GLY A 96 33.48 -7.95 -16.08
N THR A 97 33.77 -6.82 -16.71
CA THR A 97 34.60 -6.74 -17.91
C THR A 97 35.63 -5.63 -17.78
N GLN A 98 36.83 -5.85 -18.30
CA GLN A 98 37.86 -4.83 -18.41
C GLN A 98 38.47 -4.91 -19.79
N LEU A 99 38.62 -3.75 -20.44
CA LEU A 99 39.28 -3.63 -21.73
C LEU A 99 40.59 -2.86 -21.52
N ALA A 100 41.72 -3.49 -21.81
CA ALA A 100 43.06 -2.92 -21.62
C ALA A 100 43.24 -2.26 -20.22
N ASP A 101 43.69 -1.01 -20.19
CA ASP A 101 43.95 -0.19 -19.00
C ASP A 101 42.76 0.69 -18.59
N PHE A 102 41.59 0.51 -19.22
CA PHE A 102 40.37 1.20 -18.77
C PHE A 102 39.92 0.71 -17.40
N LYS A 103 39.15 1.57 -16.71
CA LYS A 103 38.51 1.22 -15.45
C LYS A 103 37.56 0.03 -15.66
N PRO A 104 37.65 -1.03 -14.85
CA PRO A 104 36.74 -2.16 -14.93
C PRO A 104 35.28 -1.73 -14.79
N LEU A 105 34.42 -2.35 -15.60
CA LEU A 105 32.97 -2.22 -15.50
C LEU A 105 32.40 -3.49 -14.89
N ASP A 106 31.55 -3.33 -13.89
CA ASP A 106 30.89 -4.44 -13.20
C ASP A 106 29.39 -4.14 -13.08
N SER A 107 28.54 -5.11 -13.40
CA SER A 107 27.10 -4.94 -13.31
C SER A 107 26.60 -4.67 -11.88
N ARG A 108 27.38 -5.03 -10.85
CA ARG A 108 27.10 -4.68 -9.44
C ARG A 108 27.08 -3.19 -9.18
N THR A 109 27.73 -2.39 -10.03
CA THR A 109 27.62 -0.92 -9.92
C THR A 109 26.20 -0.42 -10.17
N LEU A 110 25.40 -1.17 -10.94
CA LEU A 110 24.00 -0.85 -11.24
C LEU A 110 23.04 -1.54 -10.27
N THR A 111 23.35 -2.74 -9.78
CA THR A 111 22.47 -3.48 -8.85
C THR A 111 22.72 -3.12 -7.38
N GLY A 112 23.93 -2.68 -7.02
CA GLY A 112 24.33 -2.33 -5.67
C GLY A 112 23.36 -1.40 -4.92
N PRO A 113 22.93 -0.27 -5.52
CA PRO A 113 22.00 0.64 -4.87
C PRO A 113 20.70 -0.03 -4.38
N VAL A 114 20.22 -1.07 -5.09
CA VAL A 114 19.03 -1.83 -4.70
C VAL A 114 19.41 -3.01 -3.80
N ALA A 115 20.55 -3.66 -4.06
CA ALA A 115 21.02 -4.82 -3.32
C ALA A 115 21.36 -4.49 -1.86
N GLN A 116 21.93 -3.30 -1.60
CA GLN A 116 22.40 -2.88 -0.28
C GLN A 116 21.52 -1.80 0.35
N ALA A 117 20.36 -1.50 -0.24
CA ALA A 117 19.45 -0.50 0.28
C ALA A 117 19.00 -0.82 1.72
N PRO A 118 18.76 0.22 2.55
CA PRO A 118 18.13 0.05 3.85
C PRO A 118 16.69 -0.44 3.68
N SER A 119 16.04 -0.77 4.81
CA SER A 119 14.64 -1.20 4.81
C SER A 119 13.71 -0.18 4.13
N ILE A 120 12.62 -0.67 3.53
CA ILE A 120 11.64 0.13 2.77
C ILE A 120 11.12 1.31 3.60
N GLY A 121 10.85 1.11 4.89
CA GLY A 121 10.38 2.15 5.80
C GLY A 121 11.41 3.23 6.14
N SER A 122 12.70 2.97 5.91
CA SER A 122 13.78 3.93 6.10
C SER A 122 13.99 4.85 4.89
N ILE A 123 13.28 4.59 3.79
CA ILE A 123 13.34 5.44 2.59
C ILE A 123 12.46 6.67 2.87
N PRO A 124 13.03 7.89 2.88
CA PRO A 124 12.39 9.09 3.42
C PRO A 124 11.29 9.70 2.54
N LEU A 125 10.67 8.95 1.64
CA LEU A 125 9.36 9.31 1.06
C LEU A 125 8.34 8.19 1.29
N LEU A 126 8.81 6.94 1.27
CA LEU A 126 7.98 5.76 1.55
C LEU A 126 7.66 5.65 3.05
N GLY A 127 8.59 6.04 3.92
CA GLY A 127 8.36 6.10 5.37
C GLY A 127 7.23 7.05 5.73
N GLN A 128 7.13 8.21 5.09
CA GLN A 128 6.10 9.22 5.35
C GLN A 128 4.75 8.77 4.78
N ALA A 129 4.73 8.22 3.56
CA ALA A 129 3.53 7.65 2.97
C ALA A 129 2.98 6.48 3.80
N ALA A 130 3.86 5.72 4.46
CA ALA A 130 3.50 4.61 5.33
C ALA A 130 3.25 5.00 6.80
N GLY A 131 3.48 6.26 7.19
CA GLY A 131 3.33 6.75 8.57
C GLY A 131 4.40 6.27 9.55
N LEU A 132 5.60 5.94 9.07
CA LEU A 132 6.69 5.30 9.82
C LEU A 132 7.84 6.25 10.16
N THR A 133 7.97 7.37 9.44
CA THR A 133 8.93 8.42 9.74
C THR A 133 8.18 9.69 10.12
N SER A 134 7.94 9.85 11.42
CA SER A 134 7.53 11.13 12.02
C SER A 134 8.75 11.74 12.71
N HIS A 135 9.14 12.94 12.28
CA HIS A 135 10.04 13.80 13.05
C HIS A 135 9.24 14.61 14.06
#